data_AF-A0A522NE01-F1
#
_entry.id   AF-A0A522NE01-F1
#
_cell.length_a   1.000
_cell.length_b   1.000
_cell.length_c   1.000
_cell.angle_alpha   90.00
_cell.angle_beta   90.00
_cell.angle_gamma   90.00
#
_symmetry.space_group_name_H-M   'P 1'
#
loop_
_entity.id
_entity.type
_entity.pdbx_description
1 polymer ?
#
loop_
_entity_poly.entity_id
_entity_poly.type
_entity_poly.pdbx_seq_one_letter_code
_entity_poly.pdbx_strand_id
1 'polypeptide(L)'
;MLFSLLALFALLLHVVGVFTAMHAVVHTRTPQGAIGWALGLVLLPYFTLVPYLYLGASRFRGRWSAHRARVPQPAPLSNTPHPVCVRYAAIAAMLGHDFRGGHRLRLLIDGTAAFEAMFRAMAAARQSLLVQFFVIHDDGLGRRLQQLLLERAAAGVAVCVLFDSVGSHALPRHYVDTLRAGGVAIHPFATHRWRNRFQLNFRNHRKIVVVDGVCGFIGGLNVGDEYLGLKPPLAPWRDTQLEMQGPVVADLRQLFSDDWQWITGAPLPSLAPAPCDGDTTVLLVASGPADRQETGSLFFTAAINAARERLWLSTPYFVPDQAVLSALQLAVLRGVDVRVLIPARPDHRTVFLASTLHAHHALRAGIRVFRYQPGFLHQKALLIDHDSAAIGSMNLDSRSFRLNFEVGALVVDRAFAADVATMLEADFARAIAIDKREYHDAPYLRRVAMHVARLFDPLL
;
A
#
# COMPACT_ATOMS: atom_id res chain seq x y z
N MET A 1 12.58 37.10 38.47
CA MET A 1 11.38 37.07 37.60
C MET A 1 11.54 36.11 36.43
N LEU A 2 12.55 36.28 35.56
CA LEU A 2 12.76 35.39 34.41
C LEU A 2 12.95 33.90 34.78
N PHE A 3 13.78 33.59 35.78
CA PHE A 3 13.96 32.22 36.25
C PHE A 3 12.67 31.57 36.77
N SER A 4 11.85 32.32 37.51
CA SER A 4 10.56 31.84 38.00
C SER A 4 9.58 31.56 36.86
N LEU A 5 9.57 32.41 35.82
CA LEU A 5 8.76 32.20 34.62
C LEU A 5 9.23 30.98 33.82
N LEU A 6 10.54 30.78 33.66
CA LEU A 6 11.10 29.61 33.00
C LEU A 6 10.79 28.31 33.76
N ALA A 7 10.90 28.33 35.10
CA ALA A 7 10.55 27.19 35.94
C ALA A 7 9.05 26.86 35.85
N LEU A 8 8.18 27.87 35.86
CA LEU A 8 6.73 27.68 35.71
C LEU A 8 6.38 27.11 34.33
N PHE A 9 7.01 27.61 33.27
CA PHE A 9 6.83 27.09 31.91
C PHE A 9 7.32 25.64 31.78
N ALA A 10 8.48 25.32 32.37
CA ALA A 10 9.01 23.97 32.43
C ALA A 10 8.07 23.00 33.18
N LEU A 11 7.52 23.43 34.31
CA LEU A 11 6.53 22.67 35.08
C LEU A 11 5.26 22.45 34.26
N LEU A 12 4.74 23.49 33.59
CA LEU A 12 3.56 23.39 32.73
C LEU A 12 3.77 22.36 31.61
N LEU A 13 4.93 22.37 30.94
CA LEU A 13 5.23 21.39 29.90
C LEU A 13 5.29 19.95 30.43
N HIS A 14 5.81 19.73 31.65
CA HIS A 14 5.76 18.41 32.28
C HIS A 14 4.34 17.98 32.65
N VAL A 15 3.52 18.89 33.19
CA VAL A 15 2.10 18.60 33.48
C VAL A 15 1.36 18.21 32.20
N VAL A 16 1.52 18.99 31.12
CA VAL A 16 0.96 18.67 29.80
C VAL A 16 1.53 17.35 29.28
N GLY A 17 2.82 17.09 29.47
CA GLY A 17 3.50 15.84 29.15
C GLY A 17 2.85 14.63 29.81
N VAL A 18 2.59 14.69 31.12
CA VAL A 18 1.93 13.62 31.88
C VAL A 18 0.51 13.35 31.37
N PHE A 19 -0.32 14.37 31.18
CA PHE A 19 -1.67 14.18 30.62
C PHE A 19 -1.63 13.60 29.20
N THR A 20 -0.67 14.05 28.39
CA THR A 20 -0.47 13.55 27.03
C THR A 20 0.03 12.10 27.05
N ALA A 21 0.87 11.71 28.02
CA ALA A 21 1.32 10.34 28.23
C ALA A 21 0.16 9.42 28.61
N MET A 22 -0.74 9.87 29.51
CA MET A 22 -1.97 9.13 29.83
C MET A 22 -2.83 8.94 28.58
N HIS A 23 -3.00 9.98 27.77
CA HIS A 23 -3.69 9.87 26.48
C HIS A 23 -2.99 8.87 25.54
N ALA A 24 -1.65 8.89 25.47
CA ALA A 24 -0.85 7.96 24.68
C ALA A 24 -1.11 6.52 25.11
N VAL A 25 -1.00 6.20 26.41
CA VAL A 25 -1.23 4.86 26.94
C VAL A 25 -2.60 4.29 26.53
N VAL A 26 -3.65 5.12 26.56
CA VAL A 26 -5.01 4.68 26.18
C VAL A 26 -5.17 4.50 24.67
N HIS A 27 -4.51 5.32 23.87
CA HIS A 27 -4.81 5.42 22.44
C HIS A 27 -3.78 4.78 21.53
N THR A 28 -2.53 4.57 21.94
CA THR A 28 -1.51 3.93 21.08
C THR A 28 -1.88 2.47 20.78
N ARG A 29 -1.68 2.03 19.53
CA ARG A 29 -2.06 0.69 19.07
C ARG A 29 -1.25 -0.43 19.71
N THR A 30 0.02 -0.18 20.03
CA THR A 30 0.93 -1.20 20.56
C THR A 30 1.42 -0.82 21.96
N PRO A 31 1.59 -1.80 22.86
CA PRO A 31 2.19 -1.55 24.17
C PRO A 31 3.59 -0.91 24.09
N GLN A 32 4.40 -1.31 23.11
CA GLN A 32 5.75 -0.76 22.91
C GLN A 32 5.70 0.72 22.52
N GLY A 33 4.78 1.08 21.62
CA GLY A 33 4.55 2.49 21.25
C GLY A 33 4.01 3.30 22.43
N ALA A 34 3.12 2.71 23.25
CA ALA A 34 2.62 3.32 24.47
C ALA A 34 3.74 3.69 25.43
N ILE A 35 4.64 2.73 25.70
CA ILE A 35 5.80 2.93 26.58
C ILE A 35 6.73 4.01 26.02
N GLY A 36 7.07 3.93 24.73
CA GLY A 36 7.97 4.91 24.09
C GLY A 36 7.43 6.34 24.18
N TRP A 37 6.14 6.53 23.86
CA TRP A 37 5.49 7.83 23.98
C TRP A 37 5.37 8.28 25.44
N ALA A 38 4.94 7.40 26.34
CA ALA A 38 4.78 7.74 27.75
C ALA A 38 6.10 8.19 28.39
N LEU A 39 7.19 7.43 28.18
CA LEU A 39 8.51 7.79 28.70
C LEU A 39 9.02 9.10 28.09
N GLY A 40 8.93 9.28 26.78
CA GLY A 40 9.36 10.51 26.13
C GLY A 40 8.57 11.74 26.59
N LEU A 41 7.26 11.61 26.74
CA LEU A 41 6.38 12.71 27.16
C LEU A 41 6.55 13.08 28.64
N VAL A 42 6.88 12.12 29.50
CA VAL A 42 7.11 12.36 30.93
C VAL A 42 8.53 12.87 31.19
N LEU A 43 9.54 12.26 30.59
CA LEU A 43 10.96 12.55 30.87
C LEU A 43 11.49 13.73 30.05
N LEU A 44 11.03 13.87 28.80
CA LEU A 44 11.53 14.84 27.83
C LEU A 44 10.37 15.55 27.09
N PRO A 45 9.41 16.19 27.80
CA PRO A 45 8.22 16.78 27.19
C PRO A 45 8.57 17.85 26.14
N TYR A 46 9.65 18.60 26.35
CA TYR A 46 10.14 19.66 25.46
C TYR A 46 10.42 19.18 24.04
N PHE A 47 10.86 17.92 23.89
CA PHE A 47 11.18 17.32 22.61
C PHE A 47 10.09 16.39 22.10
N THR A 48 9.26 15.84 23.00
CA THR A 48 8.31 14.77 22.65
C THR A 48 6.90 15.28 22.40
N LEU A 49 6.48 16.39 23.03
CA LEU A 49 5.12 16.92 22.88
C LEU A 49 4.79 17.26 21.44
N VAL A 50 5.68 17.98 20.75
CA VAL A 50 5.45 18.38 19.36
C VAL A 50 5.39 17.16 18.43
N PRO A 51 6.38 16.24 18.40
CA PRO A 51 6.27 15.01 17.61
C PRO A 51 5.04 14.17 17.94
N TYR A 52 4.64 14.08 19.21
CA TYR A 52 3.45 13.32 19.60
C TYR A 52 2.17 13.88 18.99
N LEU A 53 2.03 15.21 18.91
CA LEU A 53 0.88 15.83 18.24
C LEU A 53 0.77 15.36 16.78
N TYR A 54 1.91 15.24 16.09
CA TYR A 54 1.94 14.89 14.67
C TYR A 54 1.90 13.37 14.39
N LEU A 55 2.49 12.58 15.29
CA LEU A 55 2.84 11.19 15.04
C LEU A 55 2.16 10.21 16.01
N GLY A 56 1.67 10.69 17.15
CA GLY A 56 1.06 9.89 18.22
C GLY A 56 -0.37 9.44 17.91
N ALA A 57 -0.98 9.99 16.86
CA ALA A 57 -2.32 9.57 16.43
C ALA A 57 -2.30 8.17 15.84
N SER A 58 -2.92 7.23 16.54
CA SER A 58 -3.00 5.82 16.14
C SER A 58 -4.24 5.50 15.29
N ARG A 59 -5.29 6.32 15.37
CA ARG A 59 -6.53 6.16 14.59
C ARG A 59 -6.76 7.39 13.74
N PHE A 60 -7.10 7.17 12.49
CA PHE A 60 -7.50 8.24 11.60
C PHE A 60 -8.85 8.81 12.07
N ARG A 61 -8.90 10.10 12.47
CA ARG A 61 -10.11 10.71 13.08
C ARG A 61 -10.91 11.54 12.06
N GLY A 62 -11.13 10.99 10.88
CA GLY A 62 -12.03 11.60 9.90
C GLY A 62 -13.46 11.07 10.04
N ARG A 63 -14.47 11.84 9.61
CA ARG A 63 -15.70 11.22 9.07
C ARG A 63 -15.35 10.54 7.73
N TRP A 64 -14.41 9.59 7.78
CA TRP A 64 -14.41 8.47 6.85
C TRP A 64 -15.58 7.63 7.29
N SER A 65 -16.79 8.16 7.08
CA SER A 65 -17.97 7.34 7.11
C SER A 65 -17.61 6.19 6.19
N ALA A 66 -17.75 4.95 6.67
CA ALA A 66 -18.00 3.84 5.80
C ALA A 66 -19.29 4.16 5.01
N HIS A 67 -19.23 5.09 4.07
CA HIS A 67 -20.00 5.05 2.85
C HIS A 67 -19.18 4.10 1.96
N ARG A 68 -19.06 2.79 2.19
CA ARG A 68 -20.13 1.76 2.12
C ARG A 68 -21.51 2.28 1.69
N ALA A 69 -21.59 3.31 0.84
CA ALA A 69 -22.67 3.36 -0.12
C ALA A 69 -22.39 2.11 -0.95
N ARG A 70 -23.12 1.04 -0.64
CA ARG A 70 -23.17 -0.14 -1.49
C ARG A 70 -23.38 0.42 -2.88
N VAL A 71 -22.40 0.25 -3.79
CA VAL A 71 -22.76 0.15 -5.19
C VAL A 71 -23.89 -0.87 -5.17
N PRO A 72 -25.13 -0.50 -5.58
CA PRO A 72 -26.20 -1.46 -5.64
C PRO A 72 -25.63 -2.65 -6.39
N GLN A 73 -25.51 -3.81 -5.74
CA GLN A 73 -25.04 -4.98 -6.45
C GLN A 73 -26.06 -5.15 -7.56
N PRO A 74 -25.67 -5.04 -8.85
CA PRO A 74 -26.57 -5.53 -9.89
C PRO A 74 -26.90 -6.97 -9.51
N ALA A 75 -28.16 -7.36 -9.71
CA ALA A 75 -28.64 -8.70 -9.37
C ALA A 75 -27.57 -9.72 -9.77
N PRO A 76 -27.21 -10.67 -8.88
CA PRO A 76 -26.11 -11.59 -9.14
C PRO A 76 -26.31 -12.19 -10.52
N LEU A 77 -25.39 -11.88 -11.43
CA LEU A 77 -25.25 -12.64 -12.67
C LEU A 77 -24.96 -14.06 -12.17
N SER A 78 -26.00 -14.90 -12.22
CA SER A 78 -26.05 -16.30 -11.81
C SER A 78 -24.65 -16.89 -11.60
N ASN A 79 -24.19 -17.00 -10.36
CA ASN A 79 -22.91 -17.64 -10.07
C ASN A 79 -22.95 -18.26 -8.67
N THR A 80 -23.02 -19.59 -8.62
CA THR A 80 -22.44 -20.33 -7.51
C THR A 80 -21.00 -19.83 -7.33
N PRO A 81 -20.59 -19.39 -6.12
CA PRO A 81 -19.24 -18.91 -5.89
C PRO A 81 -18.25 -19.98 -6.36
N HIS A 82 -17.24 -19.59 -7.14
CA HIS A 82 -16.18 -20.51 -7.53
C HIS A 82 -15.67 -21.23 -6.26
N PRO A 83 -15.58 -22.58 -6.21
CA PRO A 83 -15.37 -23.31 -4.95
C PRO A 83 -14.14 -22.85 -4.16
N VAL A 84 -13.12 -22.35 -4.86
CA VAL A 84 -11.91 -21.77 -4.25
C VAL A 84 -12.19 -20.50 -3.44
N CYS A 85 -13.19 -19.68 -3.81
CA CYS A 85 -13.56 -18.46 -3.09
C CYS A 85 -13.97 -18.75 -1.63
N VAL A 86 -14.48 -19.95 -1.34
CA VAL A 86 -14.83 -20.37 0.03
C VAL A 86 -13.62 -20.32 0.98
N ARG A 87 -12.40 -20.56 0.46
CA ARG A 87 -11.15 -20.43 1.24
C ARG A 87 -10.91 -19.01 1.76
N TYR A 88 -11.52 -18.02 1.12
CA TYR A 88 -11.35 -16.60 1.40
C TYR A 88 -12.61 -15.94 1.98
N ALA A 89 -13.60 -16.72 2.44
CA ALA A 89 -14.84 -16.21 3.00
C ALA A 89 -14.63 -15.21 4.15
N ALA A 90 -13.62 -15.42 5.00
CA ALA A 90 -13.27 -14.48 6.07
C ALA A 90 -12.82 -13.11 5.52
N ILE A 91 -12.11 -13.08 4.39
CA ILE A 91 -11.66 -11.86 3.73
C ILE A 91 -12.87 -11.12 3.15
N ALA A 92 -13.75 -11.82 2.43
CA ALA A 92 -14.97 -11.24 1.87
C ALA A 92 -15.87 -10.65 2.97
N ALA A 93 -16.08 -11.39 4.07
CA ALA A 93 -16.87 -10.95 5.21
C ALA A 93 -16.27 -9.70 5.90
N MET A 94 -14.94 -9.66 6.06
CA MET A 94 -14.23 -8.51 6.60
C MET A 94 -14.43 -7.26 5.73
N LEU A 95 -14.28 -7.40 4.41
CA LEU A 95 -14.44 -6.31 3.45
C LEU A 95 -15.91 -5.89 3.27
N GLY A 96 -16.85 -6.81 3.53
CA GLY A 96 -18.29 -6.58 3.43
C GLY A 96 -18.83 -6.65 2.01
N HIS A 97 -18.11 -7.30 1.09
CA HIS A 97 -18.54 -7.59 -0.27
C HIS A 97 -17.85 -8.87 -0.78
N ASP A 98 -18.50 -9.53 -1.75
CA ASP A 98 -18.08 -10.81 -2.28
C ASP A 98 -17.25 -10.69 -3.56
N PHE A 99 -16.62 -11.81 -3.92
CA PHE A 99 -15.97 -11.99 -5.22
C PHE A 99 -16.98 -11.77 -6.36
N ARG A 100 -16.50 -11.23 -7.48
CA ARG A 100 -17.27 -11.09 -8.72
C ARG A 100 -16.52 -11.78 -9.85
N GLY A 101 -17.27 -12.41 -10.76
CA GLY A 101 -16.76 -12.90 -12.04
C GLY A 101 -16.97 -11.85 -13.14
N GLY A 102 -16.64 -12.20 -14.39
CA GLY A 102 -16.85 -11.28 -15.52
C GLY A 102 -15.67 -10.33 -15.72
N HIS A 103 -14.45 -10.75 -15.39
CA HIS A 103 -13.26 -9.90 -15.46
C HIS A 103 -12.24 -10.41 -16.47
N ARG A 104 -11.54 -9.47 -17.09
CA ARG A 104 -10.32 -9.74 -17.85
C ARG A 104 -9.19 -9.00 -17.18
N LEU A 105 -8.12 -9.74 -16.89
CA LEU A 105 -6.93 -9.21 -16.24
C LEU A 105 -5.72 -9.35 -17.15
N ARG A 106 -4.79 -8.41 -17.02
CA ARG A 106 -3.47 -8.52 -17.65
C ARG A 106 -2.40 -8.08 -16.67
N LEU A 107 -1.44 -8.98 -16.45
CA LEU A 107 -0.25 -8.71 -15.66
C LEU A 107 0.73 -7.84 -16.47
N LEU A 108 1.17 -6.73 -15.90
CA LEU A 108 2.09 -5.80 -16.52
C LEU A 108 3.38 -5.77 -15.68
N ILE A 109 4.45 -6.30 -16.28
CA ILE A 109 5.75 -6.51 -15.65
C ILE A 109 6.63 -5.29 -15.97
N ASP A 110 7.14 -4.66 -14.91
CA ASP A 110 8.02 -3.48 -14.96
C ASP A 110 7.37 -2.21 -15.52
N GLY A 111 8.04 -1.08 -15.31
CA GLY A 111 7.50 0.24 -15.63
C GLY A 111 7.20 0.43 -17.11
N THR A 112 8.06 -0.05 -18.02
CA THR A 112 7.85 0.16 -19.47
C THR A 112 6.51 -0.41 -19.94
N ALA A 113 6.25 -1.70 -19.68
CA ALA A 113 5.00 -2.33 -20.09
C ALA A 113 3.79 -1.71 -19.39
N ALA A 114 3.93 -1.37 -18.10
CA ALA A 114 2.85 -0.77 -17.33
C ALA A 114 2.48 0.64 -17.81
N PHE A 115 3.46 1.54 -17.96
CA PHE A 115 3.21 2.91 -18.40
C PHE A 115 2.80 3.00 -19.87
N GLU A 116 3.29 2.11 -20.75
CA GLU A 116 2.81 2.03 -22.13
C GLU A 116 1.34 1.63 -22.21
N ALA A 117 0.92 0.61 -21.46
CA ALA A 117 -0.48 0.18 -21.42
C ALA A 117 -1.37 1.27 -20.80
N MET A 118 -0.93 1.83 -19.67
CA MET A 118 -1.66 2.87 -18.95
C MET A 118 -1.81 4.14 -19.78
N PHE A 119 -0.74 4.68 -20.37
CA PHE A 119 -0.81 5.90 -21.18
C PHE A 119 -1.61 5.68 -22.46
N ARG A 120 -1.55 4.49 -23.06
CA ARG A 120 -2.40 4.15 -24.22
C ARG A 120 -3.88 4.16 -23.85
N ALA A 121 -4.25 3.54 -22.72
CA ALA A 121 -5.62 3.55 -22.22
C ALA A 121 -6.07 4.98 -21.89
N MET A 122 -5.23 5.75 -21.19
CA MET A 122 -5.56 7.13 -20.83
C MET A 122 -5.68 8.06 -22.04
N ALA A 123 -4.85 7.87 -23.07
CA ALA A 123 -4.98 8.58 -24.34
C ALA A 123 -6.30 8.25 -25.05
N ALA A 124 -6.83 7.04 -24.89
CA ALA A 124 -8.10 6.63 -25.50
C ALA A 124 -9.34 7.13 -24.76
N ALA A 125 -9.19 7.77 -23.59
CA ALA A 125 -10.29 8.24 -22.76
C ALA A 125 -11.21 9.23 -23.49
N ARG A 126 -12.52 9.08 -23.29
CA ARG A 126 -13.57 9.89 -23.93
C ARG A 126 -14.48 10.62 -22.95
N GLN A 127 -14.59 10.13 -21.71
CA GLN A 127 -15.55 10.63 -20.73
C GLN A 127 -14.86 11.08 -19.45
N SER A 128 -14.04 10.22 -18.83
CA SER A 128 -13.37 10.55 -17.57
C SER A 128 -12.05 9.82 -17.38
N LEU A 129 -11.13 10.51 -16.70
CA LEU A 129 -9.89 9.96 -16.18
C LEU A 129 -9.79 10.21 -14.69
N LEU A 130 -9.70 9.13 -13.92
CA LEU A 130 -9.45 9.19 -12.48
C LEU A 130 -8.04 8.67 -12.22
N VAL A 131 -7.17 9.50 -11.66
CA VAL A 131 -5.75 9.20 -11.52
C VAL A 131 -5.30 9.46 -10.09
N GLN A 132 -4.70 8.46 -9.46
CA GLN A 132 -4.22 8.53 -8.09
C GLN A 132 -2.87 7.87 -7.98
N PHE A 133 -1.91 8.58 -7.40
CA PHE A 133 -0.57 8.06 -7.11
C PHE A 133 -0.06 8.55 -5.75
N PHE A 134 0.81 7.76 -5.12
CA PHE A 134 1.48 8.19 -3.89
C PHE A 134 2.61 9.19 -4.21
N VAL A 135 3.42 8.89 -5.23
CA VAL A 135 4.50 9.78 -5.71
C VAL A 135 4.22 10.21 -7.16
N ILE A 136 4.35 11.51 -7.40
CA ILE A 136 4.51 12.08 -8.73
C ILE A 136 5.77 12.95 -8.70
N HIS A 137 6.68 12.72 -9.62
CA HIS A 137 7.85 13.58 -9.85
C HIS A 137 7.64 14.48 -11.07
N ASP A 138 8.30 15.65 -11.09
CA ASP A 138 8.43 16.49 -12.29
C ASP A 138 9.71 16.10 -13.05
N ASP A 139 9.72 14.89 -13.59
CA ASP A 139 10.79 14.35 -14.43
C ASP A 139 10.24 13.89 -15.79
N GLY A 140 11.00 13.09 -16.56
CA GLY A 140 10.63 12.73 -17.92
C GLY A 140 9.27 12.03 -17.99
N LEU A 141 9.06 11.01 -17.16
CA LEU A 141 7.79 10.30 -17.05
C LEU A 141 6.68 11.18 -16.47
N GLY A 142 7.00 11.97 -15.44
CA GLY A 142 6.06 12.93 -14.84
C GLY A 142 5.49 13.93 -15.84
N ARG A 143 6.34 14.57 -16.63
CA ARG A 143 5.91 15.54 -17.67
C ARG A 143 5.12 14.87 -18.80
N ARG A 144 5.42 13.61 -19.15
CA ARG A 144 4.60 12.84 -20.10
C ARG A 144 3.19 12.61 -19.56
N LEU A 145 3.07 12.24 -18.28
CA LEU A 145 1.77 12.14 -17.61
C LEU A 145 1.06 13.50 -17.62
N GLN A 146 1.74 14.58 -17.21
CA GLN A 146 1.18 15.94 -17.18
C GLN A 146 0.58 16.34 -18.53
N GLN A 147 1.38 16.18 -19.59
CA GLN A 147 0.99 16.53 -20.96
C GLN A 147 -0.23 15.73 -21.41
N LEU A 148 -0.24 14.42 -21.16
CA LEU A 148 -1.36 13.56 -21.54
C LEU A 148 -2.66 13.94 -20.79
N LEU A 149 -2.57 14.29 -19.52
CA LEU A 149 -3.72 14.78 -18.74
C LEU A 149 -4.26 16.10 -19.30
N LEU A 150 -3.38 17.04 -19.64
CA LEU A 150 -3.74 18.31 -20.27
C LEU A 150 -4.42 18.10 -21.63
N GLU A 151 -3.89 17.21 -22.46
CA GLU A 151 -4.48 16.88 -23.76
C GLU A 151 -5.88 16.29 -23.65
N ARG A 152 -6.10 15.39 -22.69
CA ARG A 152 -7.44 14.81 -22.47
C ARG A 152 -8.41 15.85 -21.91
N ALA A 153 -7.96 16.71 -20.98
CA ALA A 153 -8.78 17.80 -20.47
C ALA A 153 -9.17 18.79 -21.58
N ALA A 154 -8.22 19.16 -22.45
CA ALA A 154 -8.48 20.00 -23.63
C ALA A 154 -9.44 19.35 -24.64
N ALA A 155 -9.46 18.01 -24.72
CA ALA A 155 -10.43 17.25 -25.50
C ALA A 155 -11.81 17.09 -24.83
N GLY A 156 -12.04 17.73 -23.68
CA GLY A 156 -13.32 17.72 -22.96
C GLY A 156 -13.52 16.52 -22.02
N VAL A 157 -12.50 15.70 -21.80
CA VAL A 157 -12.55 14.58 -20.84
C VAL A 157 -12.50 15.13 -19.41
N ALA A 158 -13.34 14.62 -18.52
CA ALA A 158 -13.29 14.99 -17.09
C ALA A 158 -12.06 14.34 -16.42
N VAL A 159 -11.02 15.12 -16.13
CA VAL A 159 -9.77 14.62 -15.54
C VAL A 159 -9.69 14.98 -14.05
N CYS A 160 -9.67 13.96 -13.20
CA CYS A 160 -9.57 14.06 -11.74
C CYS A 160 -8.28 13.40 -11.25
N VAL A 161 -7.44 14.16 -10.53
CA VAL A 161 -6.14 13.70 -10.05
C VAL A 161 -6.03 13.86 -8.54
N LEU A 162 -5.65 12.79 -7.86
CA LEU A 162 -5.25 12.76 -6.45
C LEU A 162 -3.79 12.38 -6.33
N PHE A 163 -3.06 13.04 -5.43
CA PHE A 163 -1.67 12.68 -5.13
C PHE A 163 -1.34 12.85 -3.67
N ASP A 164 -0.49 12.00 -3.08
CA ASP A 164 -0.10 12.20 -1.68
C ASP A 164 0.88 13.36 -1.52
N SER A 165 0.54 14.31 -0.63
CA SER A 165 1.33 15.52 -0.39
C SER A 165 2.72 15.26 0.21
N VAL A 166 2.88 14.19 1.00
CA VAL A 166 4.16 13.82 1.62
C VAL A 166 4.97 12.94 0.68
N GLY A 167 4.32 11.97 0.02
CA GLY A 167 4.96 11.17 -1.02
C GLY A 167 5.51 12.06 -2.14
N SER A 168 4.71 13.02 -2.60
CA SER A 168 5.07 13.97 -3.67
C SER A 168 5.60 15.31 -3.13
N HIS A 169 6.30 15.32 -2.00
CA HIS A 169 6.83 16.56 -1.38
C HIS A 169 7.79 17.34 -2.30
N ALA A 170 8.45 16.65 -3.24
CA ALA A 170 9.34 17.25 -4.24
C ALA A 170 8.61 17.73 -5.50
N LEU A 171 7.29 17.51 -5.63
CA LEU A 171 6.51 17.98 -6.77
C LEU A 171 6.34 19.50 -6.68
N PRO A 172 6.83 20.27 -7.66
CA PRO A 172 6.82 21.72 -7.57
C PRO A 172 5.42 22.28 -7.82
N ARG A 173 5.14 23.46 -7.25
CA ARG A 173 3.83 24.12 -7.37
C ARG A 173 3.42 24.38 -8.81
N HIS A 174 4.38 24.77 -9.67
CA HIS A 174 4.10 25.04 -11.09
C HIS A 174 3.53 23.82 -11.80
N TYR A 175 3.97 22.59 -11.48
CA TYR A 175 3.43 21.38 -12.10
C TYR A 175 1.92 21.25 -11.84
N VAL A 176 1.51 21.50 -10.60
CA VAL A 176 0.12 21.43 -10.15
C VAL A 176 -0.70 22.59 -10.72
N ASP A 177 -0.13 23.79 -10.72
CA ASP A 177 -0.81 25.00 -11.22
C ASP A 177 -1.01 24.94 -12.74
N THR A 178 -0.06 24.39 -13.50
CA THR A 178 -0.21 24.10 -14.94
C THR A 178 -1.38 23.15 -15.19
N LEU A 179 -1.51 22.06 -14.43
CA LEU A 179 -2.63 21.12 -14.57
C LEU A 179 -3.97 21.81 -14.28
N ARG A 180 -4.07 22.58 -13.19
CA ARG A 180 -5.30 23.32 -12.86
C ARG A 180 -5.67 24.33 -13.95
N ALA A 181 -4.69 25.08 -14.45
CA ALA A 181 -4.91 26.06 -15.52
C ALA A 181 -5.39 25.40 -16.81
N GLY A 182 -4.95 24.16 -17.09
CA GLY A 182 -5.41 23.36 -18.22
C GLY A 182 -6.73 22.61 -18.01
N GLY A 183 -7.48 22.89 -16.93
CA GLY A 183 -8.79 22.28 -16.69
C GLY A 183 -8.75 20.92 -15.98
N VAL A 184 -7.59 20.47 -15.50
CA VAL A 184 -7.46 19.24 -14.71
C VAL A 184 -7.81 19.52 -13.25
N ALA A 185 -8.76 18.77 -12.70
CA ALA A 185 -9.09 18.84 -11.29
C ALA A 185 -8.05 18.06 -10.48
N ILE A 186 -7.00 18.73 -10.00
CA ILE A 186 -5.91 18.11 -9.23
C ILE A 186 -5.90 18.57 -7.76
N HIS A 187 -5.92 17.59 -6.85
CA HIS A 187 -5.93 17.84 -5.41
C HIS A 187 -4.90 16.98 -4.65
N PRO A 188 -4.17 17.56 -3.68
CA PRO A 188 -3.35 16.77 -2.78
C PRO A 188 -4.22 16.00 -1.80
N PHE A 189 -3.95 14.70 -1.63
CA PHE A 189 -4.36 13.96 -0.47
C PHE A 189 -3.62 14.53 0.74
N ALA A 190 -4.39 15.15 1.62
CA ALA A 190 -3.92 15.84 2.79
C ALA A 190 -4.83 15.51 3.97
N THR A 191 -4.23 15.29 5.13
CA THR A 191 -4.96 15.11 6.38
C THR A 191 -5.39 16.46 7.00
N HIS A 192 -5.24 17.57 6.27
CA HIS A 192 -5.33 18.95 6.75
C HIS A 192 -6.74 19.55 6.94
N ARG A 193 -7.79 18.75 7.22
CA ARG A 193 -9.04 19.33 7.74
C ARG A 193 -8.84 19.72 9.22
N TRP A 194 -9.58 20.72 9.71
CA TRP A 194 -9.47 21.28 11.08
C TRP A 194 -9.36 20.20 12.19
N ARG A 195 -10.03 19.05 12.00
CA ARG A 195 -10.05 17.89 12.91
C ARG A 195 -8.85 16.93 12.81
N ASN A 196 -8.12 16.88 11.70
CA ASN A 196 -7.04 15.91 11.43
C ASN A 196 -5.69 16.56 11.07
N ARG A 197 -5.55 17.88 11.22
CA ARG A 197 -4.40 18.64 10.71
C ARG A 197 -3.01 18.17 11.20
N PHE A 198 -2.98 17.48 12.32
CA PHE A 198 -1.76 16.93 12.91
C PHE A 198 -1.58 15.44 12.57
N GLN A 199 -2.46 14.78 11.82
CA GLN A 199 -2.33 13.35 11.52
C GLN A 199 -1.44 13.10 10.28
N LEU A 200 -0.16 13.46 10.35
CA LEU A 200 0.76 13.35 9.20
C LEU A 200 1.18 11.91 8.87
N ASN A 201 1.02 10.98 9.82
CA ASN A 201 1.47 9.60 9.63
C ASN A 201 0.65 8.80 8.61
N PHE A 202 -0.60 9.18 8.36
CA PHE A 202 -1.48 8.45 7.45
C PHE A 202 -1.30 8.93 6.02
N ARG A 203 -1.01 7.98 5.11
CA ARG A 203 -0.67 8.27 3.71
C ARG A 203 -1.61 7.54 2.78
N ASN A 204 -1.93 8.16 1.65
CA ASN A 204 -2.62 7.46 0.59
C ASN A 204 -1.61 6.77 -0.32
N HIS A 205 -1.42 5.47 -0.11
CA HIS A 205 -0.41 4.68 -0.82
C HIS A 205 -1.01 3.94 -2.03
N ARG A 206 -2.28 4.20 -2.37
CA ARG A 206 -2.94 3.59 -3.53
C ARG A 206 -2.42 4.18 -4.83
N LYS A 207 -2.32 3.33 -5.86
CA LYS A 207 -2.07 3.73 -7.24
C LYS A 207 -3.23 3.24 -8.06
N ILE A 208 -4.08 4.16 -8.48
CA ILE A 208 -5.34 3.86 -9.15
C ILE A 208 -5.40 4.69 -10.42
N VAL A 209 -5.63 4.05 -11.55
CA VAL A 209 -6.05 4.75 -12.77
C VAL A 209 -7.33 4.10 -13.26
N VAL A 210 -8.37 4.90 -13.47
CA VAL A 210 -9.63 4.45 -14.08
C VAL A 210 -9.90 5.29 -15.32
N VAL A 211 -10.11 4.60 -16.44
CA VAL A 211 -10.42 5.20 -17.74
C VAL A 211 -11.86 4.89 -18.08
N ASP A 212 -12.68 5.92 -18.21
CA ASP A 212 -14.10 5.88 -18.61
C ASP A 212 -14.99 4.91 -17.79
N GLY A 213 -14.52 4.42 -16.64
CA GLY A 213 -15.20 3.38 -15.87
C GLY A 213 -15.15 1.98 -16.52
N VAL A 214 -14.37 1.79 -17.58
CA VAL A 214 -14.28 0.52 -18.34
C VAL A 214 -12.95 -0.21 -18.16
N CYS A 215 -11.87 0.53 -17.90
CA CYS A 215 -10.52 0.00 -17.70
C CYS A 215 -9.93 0.57 -16.41
N GLY A 216 -9.31 -0.29 -15.61
CA GLY A 216 -8.71 0.06 -14.32
C GLY A 216 -7.27 -0.45 -14.21
N PHE A 217 -6.44 0.27 -13.47
CA PHE A 217 -5.07 -0.12 -13.15
C PHE A 217 -4.82 0.00 -11.65
N ILE A 218 -4.17 -1.02 -11.07
CA ILE A 218 -3.63 -1.01 -9.71
C ILE A 218 -2.25 -1.66 -9.65
N GLY A 219 -1.45 -1.38 -8.62
CA GLY A 219 -0.14 -2.03 -8.44
C GLY A 219 0.83 -1.21 -7.60
N GLY A 220 2.13 -1.48 -7.78
CA GLY A 220 3.19 -0.89 -6.98
C GLY A 220 3.83 0.39 -7.54
N LEU A 221 3.71 0.65 -8.85
CA LEU A 221 4.44 1.70 -9.56
C LEU A 221 3.91 3.11 -9.25
N ASN A 222 4.80 4.03 -8.90
CA ASN A 222 4.50 5.47 -8.90
C ASN A 222 5.04 6.15 -10.17
N VAL A 223 4.86 7.46 -10.28
CA VAL A 223 5.23 8.24 -11.47
C VAL A 223 6.55 8.95 -11.24
N GLY A 224 7.61 8.43 -11.86
CA GLY A 224 8.97 8.96 -11.87
C GLY A 224 9.89 8.13 -12.74
N ASP A 225 11.00 8.71 -13.21
CA ASP A 225 11.95 8.07 -14.12
C ASP A 225 12.64 6.83 -13.48
N GLU A 226 12.73 6.74 -12.15
CA GLU A 226 13.20 5.53 -11.46
C GLU A 226 12.35 4.30 -11.77
N TYR A 227 11.04 4.48 -11.93
CA TYR A 227 10.10 3.38 -12.21
C TYR A 227 10.25 2.83 -13.63
N LEU A 228 10.90 3.59 -14.53
CA LEU A 228 11.37 3.12 -15.84
C LEU A 228 12.78 2.53 -15.78
N GLY A 229 13.38 2.40 -14.59
CA GLY A 229 14.74 1.90 -14.43
C GLY A 229 15.82 2.90 -14.84
N LEU A 230 15.53 4.21 -14.89
CA LEU A 230 16.47 5.22 -15.39
C LEU A 230 17.36 5.84 -14.30
N LYS A 231 17.19 5.47 -13.02
CA LYS A 231 17.94 6.04 -11.89
C LYS A 231 18.79 4.98 -11.14
N PRO A 232 20.08 4.82 -11.48
CA PRO A 232 21.03 4.07 -10.65
C PRO A 232 21.22 4.72 -9.26
N PRO A 233 21.60 3.95 -8.21
CA PRO A 233 21.98 2.54 -8.22
C PRO A 233 20.80 1.58 -8.01
N LEU A 234 19.56 2.07 -7.91
CA LEU A 234 18.38 1.23 -7.68
C LEU A 234 17.83 0.61 -8.98
N ALA A 235 18.26 1.10 -10.15
CA ALA A 235 17.93 0.51 -11.43
C ALA A 235 18.50 -0.92 -11.62
N PRO A 236 17.80 -1.80 -12.38
CA PRO A 236 16.43 -1.64 -12.86
C PRO A 236 15.41 -1.71 -11.71
N TRP A 237 14.29 -1.03 -11.88
CA TRP A 237 13.18 -1.05 -10.92
C TRP A 237 12.21 -2.17 -11.27
N ARG A 238 12.16 -3.21 -10.43
CA ARG A 238 11.31 -4.38 -10.64
C ARG A 238 9.99 -4.19 -9.90
N ASP A 239 8.88 -4.06 -10.63
CA ASP A 239 7.55 -3.89 -10.05
C ASP A 239 6.45 -4.53 -10.93
N THR A 240 5.23 -4.61 -10.43
CA THR A 240 4.10 -5.23 -11.13
C THR A 240 2.86 -4.36 -11.01
N GLN A 241 2.21 -4.15 -12.15
CA GLN A 241 0.91 -3.50 -12.27
C GLN A 241 -0.10 -4.51 -12.83
N LEU A 242 -1.37 -4.31 -12.49
CA LEU A 242 -2.50 -5.09 -12.98
C LEU A 242 -3.42 -4.17 -13.78
N GLU A 243 -3.66 -4.53 -15.04
CA GLU A 243 -4.73 -3.96 -15.87
C GLU A 243 -5.99 -4.82 -15.71
N MET A 244 -7.14 -4.18 -15.58
CA MET A 244 -8.42 -4.84 -15.28
C MET A 244 -9.54 -4.24 -16.12
N GLN A 245 -10.42 -5.11 -16.62
CA GLN A 245 -11.68 -4.73 -17.28
C GLN A 245 -12.84 -5.55 -16.68
N GLY A 246 -14.05 -4.99 -16.77
CA GLY A 246 -15.28 -5.59 -16.24
C GLY A 246 -15.75 -4.99 -14.92
N PRO A 247 -16.69 -5.64 -14.20
CA PRO A 247 -17.40 -5.02 -13.09
C PRO A 247 -16.52 -4.56 -11.91
N VAL A 248 -15.31 -5.09 -11.75
CA VAL A 248 -14.35 -4.68 -10.70
C VAL A 248 -13.90 -3.22 -10.88
N VAL A 249 -13.95 -2.68 -12.11
CA VAL A 249 -13.59 -1.28 -12.37
C VAL A 249 -14.57 -0.33 -11.69
N ALA A 250 -15.83 -0.73 -11.49
CA ALA A 250 -16.79 0.06 -10.71
C ALA A 250 -16.42 0.12 -9.22
N ASP A 251 -15.92 -0.97 -8.64
CA ASP A 251 -15.44 -0.98 -7.26
C ASP A 251 -14.19 -0.10 -7.11
N LEU A 252 -13.28 -0.14 -8.08
CA LEU A 252 -12.09 0.71 -8.12
C LEU A 252 -12.45 2.20 -8.26
N ARG A 253 -13.44 2.51 -9.11
CA ARG A 253 -13.99 3.86 -9.26
C ARG A 253 -14.65 4.33 -7.96
N GLN A 254 -15.40 3.47 -7.28
CA GLN A 254 -16.02 3.82 -6.00
C GLN A 254 -14.94 4.16 -4.97
N LEU A 255 -13.88 3.36 -4.88
CA LEU A 255 -12.75 3.62 -3.98
C LEU A 255 -12.09 4.97 -4.25
N PHE A 256 -11.86 5.33 -5.51
CA PHE A 256 -11.37 6.66 -5.88
C PHE A 256 -12.40 7.76 -5.53
N SER A 257 -13.68 7.51 -5.77
CA SER A 257 -14.76 8.47 -5.52
C SER A 257 -14.90 8.80 -4.03
N ASP A 258 -14.69 7.81 -3.16
CA ASP A 258 -14.68 8.00 -1.71
C ASP A 258 -13.51 8.90 -1.29
N ASP A 259 -12.31 8.62 -1.81
CA ASP A 259 -11.11 9.44 -1.58
C ASP A 259 -11.33 10.88 -2.13
N TRP A 260 -11.95 11.01 -3.30
CA TRP A 260 -12.26 12.27 -3.96
C TRP A 260 -13.26 13.11 -3.17
N GLN A 261 -14.38 12.52 -2.76
CA GLN A 261 -15.41 13.19 -1.96
C GLN A 261 -14.85 13.61 -0.60
N TRP A 262 -14.00 12.80 0.01
CA TRP A 262 -13.32 13.16 1.24
C TRP A 262 -12.46 14.42 1.09
N ILE A 263 -11.69 14.51 0.00
CA ILE A 263 -10.79 15.64 -0.25
C ILE A 263 -11.55 16.89 -0.70
N THR A 264 -12.43 16.76 -1.68
CA THR A 264 -13.08 17.89 -2.34
C THR A 264 -14.43 18.28 -1.72
N GLY A 265 -15.09 17.36 -1.01
CA GLY A 265 -16.46 17.52 -0.54
C GLY A 265 -17.53 17.26 -1.61
N ALA A 266 -17.14 17.03 -2.87
CA ALA A 266 -18.05 16.79 -3.99
C ALA A 266 -18.01 15.32 -4.43
N PRO A 267 -19.16 14.64 -4.59
CA PRO A 267 -19.18 13.30 -5.16
C PRO A 267 -18.93 13.34 -6.68
N LEU A 268 -18.33 12.27 -7.20
CA LEU A 268 -18.27 12.05 -8.65
C LEU A 268 -19.59 11.41 -9.13
N PRO A 269 -20.00 11.64 -10.39
CA PRO A 269 -21.15 10.94 -10.96
C PRO A 269 -20.96 9.42 -10.91
N SER A 270 -22.00 8.70 -10.51
CA SER A 270 -22.02 7.24 -10.59
C SER A 270 -22.07 6.80 -12.05
N LEU A 271 -21.37 5.70 -12.37
CA LEU A 271 -21.42 5.05 -13.67
C LEU A 271 -21.84 3.59 -13.47
N ALA A 272 -22.64 3.07 -14.39
CA ALA A 272 -22.99 1.67 -14.40
C ALA A 272 -21.72 0.82 -14.65
N PRO A 273 -21.56 -0.33 -13.97
CA PRO A 273 -20.45 -1.24 -14.25
C PRO A 273 -20.48 -1.68 -15.72
N ALA A 274 -19.36 -1.54 -16.41
CA ALA A 274 -19.23 -2.06 -17.76
C ALA A 274 -19.13 -3.60 -17.70
N PRO A 275 -19.97 -4.34 -18.45
CA PRO A 275 -19.79 -5.78 -18.58
C PRO A 275 -18.49 -6.07 -19.34
N CYS A 276 -17.88 -7.22 -19.05
CA CYS A 276 -16.75 -7.73 -19.80
C CYS A 276 -16.96 -9.23 -20.04
N ASP A 277 -16.58 -9.68 -21.23
CA ASP A 277 -16.54 -11.10 -21.58
C ASP A 277 -15.21 -11.69 -21.09
N GLY A 278 -15.19 -12.00 -19.80
CA GLY A 278 -14.07 -12.60 -19.09
C GLY A 278 -14.56 -13.52 -17.98
N ASP A 279 -13.75 -14.49 -17.61
CA ASP A 279 -14.08 -15.58 -16.69
C ASP A 279 -13.39 -15.45 -15.33
N THR A 280 -12.48 -14.49 -15.20
CA THR A 280 -11.68 -14.31 -13.98
C THR A 280 -12.55 -13.83 -12.82
N THR A 281 -12.34 -14.42 -11.65
CA THR A 281 -13.03 -14.06 -10.41
C THR A 281 -12.14 -13.19 -9.52
N VAL A 282 -12.62 -12.02 -9.10
CA VAL A 282 -11.82 -11.02 -8.37
C VAL A 282 -12.57 -10.51 -7.14
N LEU A 283 -11.81 -10.30 -6.06
CA LEU A 283 -12.20 -9.52 -4.89
C LEU A 283 -11.27 -8.31 -4.77
N LEU A 284 -11.83 -7.10 -4.80
CA LEU A 284 -11.06 -5.87 -4.59
C LEU A 284 -10.79 -5.70 -3.10
N VAL A 285 -9.52 -5.72 -2.71
CA VAL A 285 -9.08 -5.58 -1.33
C VAL A 285 -8.66 -4.15 -1.09
N ALA A 286 -9.46 -3.40 -0.34
CA ALA A 286 -9.10 -2.07 0.14
C ALA A 286 -8.89 -2.14 1.66
N SER A 287 -7.80 -1.55 2.14
CA SER A 287 -7.55 -1.37 3.57
C SER A 287 -7.16 0.07 3.86
N GLY A 288 -7.34 0.49 5.10
CA GLY A 288 -6.85 1.79 5.54
C GLY A 288 -6.88 2.01 7.03
N PRO A 289 -6.23 3.09 7.50
CA PRO A 289 -6.17 3.45 8.92
C PRO A 289 -7.52 3.87 9.54
N ALA A 290 -8.53 4.07 8.69
CA ALA A 290 -9.90 4.38 9.08
C ALA A 290 -10.75 3.13 9.38
N ASP A 291 -10.24 1.93 9.08
CA ASP A 291 -10.96 0.69 9.29
C ASP A 291 -11.14 0.38 10.78
N ARG A 292 -12.22 -0.33 11.11
CA ARG A 292 -12.50 -0.75 12.50
C ARG A 292 -11.53 -1.83 12.99
N GLN A 293 -10.95 -2.58 12.07
CA GLN A 293 -10.05 -3.71 12.30
C GLN A 293 -8.72 -3.43 11.58
N GLU A 294 -7.69 -4.21 11.91
CA GLU A 294 -6.39 -4.18 11.23
C GLU A 294 -6.48 -4.93 9.89
N THR A 295 -7.29 -4.40 8.95
CA THR A 295 -7.70 -5.08 7.70
C THR A 295 -6.52 -5.65 6.91
N GLY A 296 -5.41 -4.92 6.79
CA GLY A 296 -4.23 -5.39 6.07
C GLY A 296 -3.57 -6.61 6.73
N SER A 297 -3.37 -6.57 8.05
CA SER A 297 -2.80 -7.70 8.81
C SER A 297 -3.72 -8.92 8.78
N LEU A 298 -5.03 -8.71 8.92
CA LEU A 298 -6.03 -9.78 8.83
C LEU A 298 -6.11 -10.38 7.41
N PHE A 299 -6.00 -9.57 6.37
CA PHE A 299 -5.95 -10.03 4.98
C PHE A 299 -4.80 -11.00 4.77
N PHE A 300 -3.56 -10.59 5.11
CA PHE A 300 -2.40 -11.48 4.95
C PHE A 300 -2.54 -12.73 5.80
N THR A 301 -2.95 -12.60 7.06
CA THR A 301 -3.17 -13.75 7.97
C THR A 301 -4.14 -14.77 7.37
N ALA A 302 -5.29 -14.30 6.86
CA ALA A 302 -6.30 -15.17 6.25
C ALA A 302 -5.80 -15.80 4.94
N ALA A 303 -5.14 -15.02 4.08
CA ALA A 303 -4.59 -15.50 2.80
C ALA A 303 -3.49 -16.55 3.01
N ILE A 304 -2.60 -16.35 3.97
CA ILE A 304 -1.55 -17.31 4.34
C ILE A 304 -2.14 -18.60 4.91
N ASN A 305 -3.18 -18.49 5.74
CA ASN A 305 -3.86 -19.66 6.29
C ASN A 305 -4.69 -20.42 5.24
N ALA A 306 -5.11 -19.76 4.17
CA ALA A 306 -5.79 -20.41 3.07
C ALA A 306 -4.86 -21.31 2.24
N ALA A 307 -3.55 -21.07 2.23
CA ALA A 307 -2.57 -21.83 1.45
C ALA A 307 -2.45 -23.29 1.90
N ARG A 308 -2.40 -24.22 0.93
CA ARG A 308 -2.35 -25.67 1.17
C ARG A 308 -1.07 -26.33 0.65
N GLU A 309 -0.52 -25.84 -0.45
CA GLU A 309 0.61 -26.44 -1.16
C GLU A 309 1.78 -25.45 -1.27
N ARG A 310 1.53 -24.21 -1.72
CA ARG A 310 2.57 -23.18 -1.83
C ARG A 310 2.07 -21.79 -1.51
N LEU A 311 2.99 -20.97 -1.02
CA LEU A 311 2.80 -19.55 -0.73
C LEU A 311 4.07 -18.78 -1.10
N TRP A 312 4.04 -18.07 -2.22
CA TRP A 312 5.18 -17.24 -2.65
C TRP A 312 4.83 -15.77 -2.54
N LEU A 313 5.72 -15.00 -1.91
CA LEU A 313 5.55 -13.59 -1.61
C LEU A 313 6.68 -12.79 -2.23
N SER A 314 6.37 -11.62 -2.79
CA SER A 314 7.36 -10.59 -3.14
C SER A 314 6.94 -9.28 -2.52
N THR A 315 7.85 -8.63 -1.80
CA THR A 315 7.61 -7.37 -1.09
C THR A 315 8.92 -6.57 -0.98
N PRO A 316 8.91 -5.23 -1.15
CA PRO A 316 10.10 -4.41 -0.88
C PRO A 316 10.48 -4.42 0.60
N TYR A 317 9.49 -4.53 1.48
CA TYR A 317 9.65 -4.40 2.92
C TYR A 317 9.04 -5.62 3.58
N PHE A 318 9.86 -6.37 4.31
CA PHE A 318 9.46 -7.57 5.02
C PHE A 318 9.58 -7.32 6.52
N VAL A 319 8.58 -6.62 7.05
CA VAL A 319 8.48 -6.23 8.46
C VAL A 319 7.10 -6.67 8.98
N PRO A 320 6.76 -7.97 8.88
CA PRO A 320 5.44 -8.45 9.25
C PRO A 320 5.19 -8.25 10.74
N ASP A 321 3.92 -8.03 11.10
CA ASP A 321 3.53 -8.07 12.50
C ASP A 321 3.46 -9.52 13.02
N GLN A 322 3.19 -9.67 14.31
CA GLN A 322 3.19 -10.99 14.96
C GLN A 322 2.11 -11.93 14.40
N ALA A 323 0.95 -11.41 13.99
CA ALA A 323 -0.12 -12.25 13.45
C ALA A 323 0.30 -12.84 12.09
N VAL A 324 0.83 -12.00 11.20
CA VAL A 324 1.34 -12.44 9.89
C VAL A 324 2.51 -13.39 10.04
N LEU A 325 3.48 -13.10 10.93
CA LEU A 325 4.62 -13.99 11.17
C LEU A 325 4.17 -15.36 11.70
N SER A 326 3.19 -15.39 12.61
CA SER A 326 2.62 -16.63 13.15
C SER A 326 1.90 -17.43 12.06
N ALA A 327 1.16 -16.76 11.16
CA ALA A 327 0.52 -17.41 10.03
C ALA A 327 1.55 -18.05 9.07
N LEU A 328 2.66 -17.35 8.78
CA LEU A 328 3.74 -17.90 7.94
C LEU A 328 4.38 -19.13 8.59
N GLN A 329 4.64 -19.08 9.90
CA GLN A 329 5.15 -20.22 10.67
C GLN A 329 4.21 -21.41 10.61
N LEU A 330 2.91 -21.18 10.83
CA LEU A 330 1.90 -22.23 10.73
C LEU A 330 1.80 -22.82 9.32
N ALA A 331 1.94 -22.01 8.27
CA ALA A 331 1.98 -22.51 6.90
C ALA A 331 3.16 -23.47 6.68
N VAL A 332 4.36 -23.13 7.14
CA VAL A 332 5.52 -24.03 7.08
C VAL A 332 5.25 -25.32 7.86
N LEU A 333 4.69 -25.23 9.07
CA LEU A 333 4.35 -26.41 9.88
C LEU A 333 3.29 -27.32 9.24
N ARG A 334 2.41 -26.76 8.40
CA ARG A 334 1.46 -27.53 7.57
C ARG A 334 2.10 -28.18 6.34
N GLY A 335 3.39 -27.94 6.09
CA GLY A 335 4.09 -28.46 4.91
C GLY A 335 3.94 -27.60 3.64
N VAL A 336 3.42 -26.37 3.76
CA VAL A 336 3.31 -25.44 2.63
C VAL A 336 4.71 -24.96 2.21
N ASP A 337 4.97 -24.92 0.90
CA ASP A 337 6.16 -24.28 0.36
C ASP A 337 6.07 -22.75 0.51
N VAL A 338 6.69 -22.20 1.56
CA VAL A 338 6.74 -20.75 1.79
C VAL A 338 8.05 -20.14 1.26
N ARG A 339 7.92 -19.22 0.30
CA ARG A 339 9.04 -18.42 -0.24
C ARG A 339 8.76 -16.93 -0.17
N VAL A 340 9.77 -16.14 0.18
CA VAL A 340 9.69 -14.67 0.24
C VAL A 340 10.84 -14.06 -0.54
N LEU A 341 10.53 -13.21 -1.50
CA LEU A 341 11.48 -12.43 -2.28
C LEU A 341 11.51 -10.98 -1.75
N ILE A 342 12.72 -10.49 -1.44
CA ILE A 342 12.96 -9.15 -0.89
C ILE A 342 14.15 -8.45 -1.60
N PRO A 343 14.30 -7.13 -1.50
CA PRO A 343 15.37 -6.40 -2.21
C PRO A 343 16.77 -6.74 -1.70
N ALA A 344 17.77 -6.79 -2.58
CA ALA A 344 19.19 -6.77 -2.18
C ALA A 344 19.73 -5.36 -1.89
N ARG A 345 19.11 -4.33 -2.47
CA ARG A 345 19.56 -2.93 -2.37
C ARG A 345 18.61 -2.12 -1.48
N PRO A 346 19.13 -1.34 -0.50
CA PRO A 346 18.30 -0.49 0.33
C PRO A 346 17.97 0.83 -0.38
N ASP A 347 16.69 1.14 -0.51
CA ASP A 347 16.20 2.51 -0.72
C ASP A 347 16.09 3.26 0.62
N HIS A 348 15.67 2.56 1.68
CA HIS A 348 15.64 3.03 3.05
C HIS A 348 16.46 2.12 3.99
N ARG A 349 17.56 2.64 4.54
CA ARG A 349 18.49 1.85 5.37
C ARG A 349 17.85 1.25 6.62
N THR A 350 16.98 1.99 7.30
CA THR A 350 16.29 1.51 8.51
C THR A 350 15.38 0.33 8.19
N VAL A 351 14.55 0.46 7.15
CA VAL A 351 13.64 -0.61 6.71
C VAL A 351 14.42 -1.84 6.24
N PHE A 352 15.52 -1.63 5.54
CA PHE A 352 16.40 -2.72 5.10
C PHE A 352 17.01 -3.49 6.27
N LEU A 353 17.51 -2.80 7.30
CA LEU A 353 18.07 -3.43 8.49
C LEU A 353 17.02 -4.21 9.29
N ALA A 354 15.81 -3.65 9.44
CA ALA A 354 14.69 -4.34 10.07
C ALA A 354 14.28 -5.57 9.26
N SER A 355 14.15 -5.44 7.94
CA SER A 355 13.83 -6.55 7.02
C SER A 355 14.88 -7.66 7.06
N THR A 356 16.18 -7.34 7.16
CA THR A 356 17.24 -8.33 7.34
C THR A 356 17.06 -9.13 8.64
N LEU A 357 16.69 -8.49 9.75
CA LEU A 357 16.44 -9.18 11.02
C LEU A 357 15.20 -10.06 10.96
N HIS A 358 14.12 -9.57 10.36
CA HIS A 358 12.91 -10.37 10.14
C HIS A 358 13.16 -11.56 9.22
N ALA A 359 13.95 -11.39 8.16
CA ALA A 359 14.40 -12.49 7.30
C ALA A 359 15.18 -13.55 8.10
N HIS A 360 16.09 -13.13 9.00
CA HIS A 360 16.79 -14.06 9.88
C HIS A 360 15.83 -14.89 10.77
N HIS A 361 14.81 -14.25 11.35
CA HIS A 361 13.79 -14.96 12.13
C HIS A 361 12.92 -15.88 11.27
N ALA A 362 12.55 -15.45 10.06
CA ALA A 362 11.78 -16.25 9.12
C ALA A 362 12.53 -17.53 8.69
N LEU A 363 13.83 -17.44 8.43
CA LEU A 363 14.67 -18.60 8.11
C LEU A 363 14.70 -19.62 9.25
N ARG A 364 14.70 -19.16 10.52
CA ARG A 364 14.62 -20.06 11.69
C ARG A 364 13.29 -20.77 11.81
N ALA A 365 12.23 -20.20 11.23
CA ALA A 365 10.91 -20.79 11.13
C ALA A 365 10.73 -21.71 9.91
N GLY A 366 11.77 -21.91 9.08
CA GLY A 366 11.71 -22.74 7.88
C GLY A 366 11.16 -22.03 6.64
N ILE A 367 10.92 -20.71 6.72
CA ILE A 367 10.53 -19.89 5.57
C ILE A 367 11.75 -19.64 4.70
N ARG A 368 11.65 -19.85 3.38
CA ARG A 368 12.76 -19.61 2.45
C ARG A 368 12.74 -18.16 1.99
N VAL A 369 13.83 -17.42 2.23
CA VAL A 369 13.91 -16.00 1.87
C VAL A 369 15.00 -15.78 0.83
N PHE A 370 14.75 -14.91 -0.15
CA PHE A 370 15.61 -14.65 -1.29
C PHE A 370 15.83 -13.15 -1.49
N ARG A 371 17.06 -12.75 -1.85
CA ARG A 371 17.44 -11.37 -2.19
C ARG A 371 17.50 -11.20 -3.70
N TYR A 372 16.62 -10.40 -4.25
CA TYR A 372 16.64 -10.04 -5.68
C TYR A 372 17.88 -9.19 -6.00
N GLN A 373 18.74 -9.67 -6.90
CA GLN A 373 20.05 -9.07 -7.19
C GLN A 373 20.06 -7.95 -8.25
N PRO A 374 19.30 -8.04 -9.37
CA PRO A 374 19.49 -7.15 -10.51
C PRO A 374 19.34 -5.67 -10.18
N GLY A 375 18.37 -5.31 -9.34
CA GLY A 375 18.05 -3.93 -8.98
C GLY A 375 17.16 -3.84 -7.76
N PHE A 376 16.36 -2.78 -7.65
CA PHE A 376 15.41 -2.62 -6.56
C PHE A 376 14.11 -3.37 -6.85
N LEU A 377 13.69 -4.21 -5.90
CA LEU A 377 12.46 -4.99 -5.96
C LEU A 377 11.35 -4.25 -5.23
N HIS A 378 10.35 -3.75 -5.96
CA HIS A 378 9.23 -3.02 -5.38
C HIS A 378 7.88 -3.69 -5.62
N GLN A 379 7.87 -4.91 -6.14
CA GLN A 379 6.64 -5.70 -6.32
C GLN A 379 5.93 -5.96 -4.99
N LYS A 380 4.58 -5.97 -5.01
CA LYS A 380 3.73 -6.48 -3.92
C LYS A 380 2.83 -7.56 -4.49
N ALA A 381 3.37 -8.77 -4.52
CA ALA A 381 2.74 -9.93 -5.14
C ALA A 381 2.66 -11.09 -4.15
N LEU A 382 1.54 -11.78 -4.19
CA LEU A 382 1.29 -12.98 -3.40
C LEU A 382 0.70 -14.06 -4.31
N LEU A 383 1.31 -15.24 -4.33
CA LEU A 383 0.82 -16.42 -5.03
C LEU A 383 0.42 -17.46 -3.98
N ILE A 384 -0.79 -18.02 -4.13
CA ILE A 384 -1.36 -19.00 -3.21
C ILE A 384 -1.77 -20.22 -4.05
N ASP A 385 -1.07 -21.33 -3.83
CA ASP A 385 -1.28 -22.58 -4.57
C ASP A 385 -1.23 -22.35 -6.11
N HIS A 386 -2.05 -23.06 -6.88
CA HIS A 386 -2.12 -22.98 -8.35
C HIS A 386 -3.36 -22.24 -8.86
N ASP A 387 -4.14 -21.63 -7.98
CA ASP A 387 -5.48 -21.12 -8.31
C ASP A 387 -5.74 -19.67 -7.89
N SER A 388 -4.84 -19.06 -7.11
CA SER A 388 -5.08 -17.72 -6.57
C SER A 388 -3.82 -16.89 -6.51
N ALA A 389 -3.95 -15.58 -6.75
CA ALA A 389 -2.88 -14.62 -6.57
C ALA A 389 -3.43 -13.26 -6.16
N ALA A 390 -2.63 -12.44 -5.49
CA ALA A 390 -2.94 -11.06 -5.18
C ALA A 390 -1.84 -10.11 -5.64
N ILE A 391 -2.25 -9.03 -6.30
CA ILE A 391 -1.38 -7.94 -6.78
C ILE A 391 -1.97 -6.61 -6.28
N GLY A 392 -1.12 -5.70 -5.80
CA GLY A 392 -1.60 -4.42 -5.29
C GLY A 392 -0.50 -3.47 -4.84
N SER A 393 -0.85 -2.56 -3.94
CA SER A 393 0.05 -1.55 -3.38
C SER A 393 0.58 -1.90 -1.98
N MET A 394 -0.05 -2.88 -1.30
CA MET A 394 0.19 -3.19 0.11
C MET A 394 1.51 -3.95 0.30
N ASN A 395 2.47 -3.36 1.03
CA ASN A 395 3.68 -4.08 1.42
C ASN A 395 3.39 -5.03 2.59
N LEU A 396 4.30 -5.96 2.86
CA LEU A 396 4.25 -6.82 4.05
C LEU A 396 4.91 -6.15 5.27
N ASP A 397 4.43 -4.97 5.64
CA ASP A 397 4.95 -4.15 6.75
C ASP A 397 3.83 -3.55 7.61
N SER A 398 4.20 -3.13 8.83
CA SER A 398 3.23 -2.58 9.78
C SER A 398 2.63 -1.25 9.29
N ARG A 399 3.39 -0.46 8.55
CA ARG A 399 2.90 0.79 7.96
C ARG A 399 1.76 0.55 6.98
N SER A 400 1.88 -0.41 6.07
CA SER A 400 0.84 -0.77 5.11
C SER A 400 -0.39 -1.36 5.81
N PHE A 401 -0.17 -2.10 6.91
CA PHE A 401 -1.28 -2.68 7.68
C PHE A 401 -2.10 -1.64 8.43
N ARG A 402 -1.47 -0.53 8.88
CA ARG A 402 -2.04 0.33 9.94
C ARG A 402 -2.14 1.80 9.59
N LEU A 403 -1.25 2.31 8.74
CA LEU A 403 -1.04 3.73 8.51
C LEU A 403 -1.36 4.15 7.07
N ASN A 404 -1.17 3.26 6.09
CA ASN A 404 -1.46 3.57 4.70
C ASN A 404 -2.89 3.17 4.31
N PHE A 405 -3.49 3.97 3.44
CA PHE A 405 -4.58 3.51 2.60
C PHE A 405 -3.98 2.70 1.44
N GLU A 406 -4.47 1.48 1.25
CA GLU A 406 -3.93 0.51 0.29
C GLU A 406 -5.04 -0.07 -0.59
N VAL A 407 -4.66 -0.65 -1.72
CA VAL A 407 -5.56 -1.36 -2.65
C VAL A 407 -4.85 -2.56 -3.26
N GLY A 408 -5.58 -3.64 -3.48
CA GLY A 408 -5.13 -4.83 -4.19
C GLY A 408 -6.29 -5.60 -4.80
N ALA A 409 -5.99 -6.56 -5.66
CA ALA A 409 -6.97 -7.50 -6.20
C ALA A 409 -6.56 -8.90 -5.77
N LEU A 410 -7.42 -9.61 -5.03
CA LEU A 410 -7.30 -11.04 -4.81
C LEU A 410 -8.06 -11.75 -5.93
N VAL A 411 -7.30 -12.45 -6.76
CA VAL A 411 -7.77 -13.11 -7.98
C VAL A 411 -7.83 -14.60 -7.74
N VAL A 412 -8.96 -15.21 -8.12
CA VAL A 412 -9.17 -16.66 -8.16
C VAL A 412 -9.31 -17.05 -9.62
N ASP A 413 -8.19 -17.46 -10.20
CA ASP A 413 -8.09 -17.96 -11.58
C ASP A 413 -6.75 -18.71 -11.77
N ARG A 414 -6.80 -19.87 -12.42
CA ARG A 414 -5.63 -20.73 -12.60
C ARG A 414 -4.66 -20.18 -13.64
N ALA A 415 -5.16 -19.58 -14.72
CA ALA A 415 -4.31 -19.02 -15.76
C ALA A 415 -3.53 -17.81 -15.23
N PHE A 416 -4.21 -16.90 -14.54
CA PHE A 416 -3.60 -15.76 -13.87
C PHE A 416 -2.60 -16.19 -12.78
N ALA A 417 -2.94 -17.20 -11.96
CA ALA A 417 -2.00 -17.74 -10.98
C ALA A 417 -0.76 -18.36 -11.64
N ALA A 418 -0.89 -19.00 -12.81
CA ALA A 418 0.23 -19.51 -13.58
C ALA A 418 1.10 -18.39 -14.18
N ASP A 419 0.50 -17.30 -14.65
CA ASP A 419 1.24 -16.12 -15.11
C ASP A 419 2.07 -15.49 -13.97
N VAL A 420 1.46 -15.35 -12.78
CA VAL A 420 2.15 -14.86 -11.58
C VAL A 420 3.25 -15.82 -11.13
N ALA A 421 3.02 -17.13 -11.21
CA ALA A 421 4.04 -18.14 -10.90
C ALA A 421 5.24 -18.02 -11.85
N THR A 422 4.99 -17.94 -13.16
CA THR A 422 6.02 -17.77 -14.20
C THR A 422 6.84 -16.51 -13.96
N MET A 423 6.16 -15.40 -13.64
CA MET A 423 6.81 -14.14 -13.28
C MET A 423 7.73 -14.31 -12.06
N LEU A 424 7.23 -14.89 -10.96
CA LEU A 424 7.98 -15.06 -9.72
C LEU A 424 9.14 -16.05 -9.88
N GLU A 425 8.99 -17.11 -10.68
CA GLU A 425 10.07 -18.05 -11.00
C GLU A 425 11.24 -17.35 -11.71
N ALA A 426 10.94 -16.50 -12.69
CA ALA A 426 11.95 -15.67 -13.36
C ALA A 426 12.63 -14.67 -12.39
N ASP A 427 11.90 -14.18 -11.39
CA ASP A 427 12.45 -13.31 -10.35
C ASP A 427 13.33 -14.09 -9.34
N PHE A 428 12.90 -15.28 -8.90
CA PHE A 428 13.69 -16.16 -8.05
C PHE A 428 14.96 -16.67 -8.72
N ALA A 429 14.93 -16.93 -10.03
CA ALA A 429 16.12 -17.34 -10.80
C ALA A 429 17.23 -16.28 -10.80
N ARG A 430 16.88 -15.02 -10.50
CA ARG A 430 17.80 -13.88 -10.41
C ARG A 430 18.05 -13.46 -8.96
N ALA A 431 17.67 -14.29 -7.99
CA ALA A 431 17.79 -14.01 -6.58
C ALA A 431 18.78 -14.97 -5.90
N ILE A 432 19.35 -14.54 -4.79
CA ILE A 432 20.22 -15.36 -3.94
C ILE A 432 19.44 -15.74 -2.69
N ALA A 433 19.41 -17.02 -2.35
CA ALA A 433 18.82 -17.49 -1.10
C ALA A 433 19.59 -16.92 0.09
N ILE A 434 18.87 -16.35 1.05
CA ILE A 434 19.46 -15.89 2.31
C ILE A 434 19.70 -17.10 3.19
N ASP A 435 20.88 -17.17 3.81
CA ASP A 435 21.18 -18.15 4.84
C ASP A 435 21.35 -17.47 6.21
N LYS A 436 21.62 -18.27 7.25
CA LYS A 436 21.80 -17.74 8.61
C LYS A 436 23.06 -16.86 8.74
N ARG A 437 23.99 -16.92 7.79
CA ARG A 437 25.27 -16.21 7.84
C ARG A 437 25.10 -14.71 7.61
N GLU A 438 24.09 -14.26 6.84
CA GLU A 438 23.81 -12.82 6.65
C GLU A 438 23.66 -12.08 8.00
N TYR A 439 23.11 -12.73 9.03
CA TYR A 439 23.04 -12.18 10.38
C TYR A 439 24.26 -12.54 11.26
N HIS A 440 24.69 -13.81 11.26
CA HIS A 440 25.75 -14.25 12.18
C HIS A 440 27.11 -13.64 11.87
N ASP A 441 27.45 -13.48 10.59
CA ASP A 441 28.72 -12.93 10.12
C ASP A 441 28.70 -11.40 10.08
N ALA A 442 27.54 -10.78 10.33
CA ALA A 442 27.45 -9.33 10.44
C ALA A 442 28.24 -8.83 11.67
N PRO A 443 29.01 -7.73 11.53
CA PRO A 443 29.71 -7.11 12.66
C PRO A 443 28.74 -6.79 13.81
N TYR A 444 29.24 -6.84 15.04
CA TYR A 444 28.40 -6.62 16.24
C TYR A 444 27.57 -5.34 16.16
N LEU A 445 28.19 -4.22 15.77
CA LEU A 445 27.49 -2.94 15.61
C LEU A 445 26.40 -2.97 14.54
N ARG A 446 26.58 -3.74 13.47
CA ARG A 446 25.55 -3.94 12.45
C ARG A 446 24.38 -4.74 13.00
N ARG A 447 24.64 -5.78 13.81
CA ARG A 447 23.58 -6.53 14.52
C ARG A 447 22.82 -5.64 15.51
N VAL A 448 23.52 -4.81 16.27
CA VAL A 448 22.89 -3.81 17.15
C VAL A 448 22.00 -2.88 16.31
N ALA A 449 22.50 -2.35 15.19
CA ALA A 449 21.71 -1.50 14.30
C ALA A 449 20.46 -2.19 13.74
N MET A 450 20.51 -3.49 13.44
CA MET A 450 19.34 -4.28 13.05
C MET A 450 18.29 -4.34 14.17
N HIS A 451 18.70 -4.57 15.42
CA HIS A 451 17.78 -4.60 16.56
C HIS A 451 17.22 -3.21 16.91
N VAL A 452 18.02 -2.15 16.76
CA VAL A 452 17.55 -0.77 16.91
C VAL A 452 16.55 -0.42 15.82
N ALA A 453 16.82 -0.80 14.56
CA ALA A 453 15.89 -0.59 13.45
C ALA A 453 14.53 -1.25 13.72
N ARG A 454 14.53 -2.47 14.30
CA ARG A 454 13.30 -3.19 14.69
C ARG A 454 12.44 -2.46 15.73
N LEU A 455 13.02 -1.58 16.56
CA LEU A 455 12.22 -0.77 17.49
C LEU A 455 11.27 0.18 16.76
N PHE A 456 11.56 0.50 15.49
CA PHE A 456 10.71 1.32 14.65
C PHE A 456 9.65 0.52 13.88
N ASP A 457 9.60 -0.81 13.99
CA ASP A 457 8.64 -1.68 13.29
C ASP A 457 7.21 -1.11 13.22
N PRO A 458 6.60 -0.55 14.29
CA PRO A 458 5.25 -0.01 14.23
C PRO A 458 5.04 1.16 13.24
N LEU A 459 6.12 1.78 12.77
CA LEU A 459 6.14 2.91 11.84
C LEU A 459 6.71 2.55 10.45
N LEU A 460 7.43 1.42 10.36
CA LEU A 460 8.08 0.94 9.14
C LEU A 460 7.11 0.24 8.20
#